data_AF-A0A3N5GYQ7-F1
#
_entry.id   AF-A0A3N5GYQ7-F1
#
_cell.length_a   1.000
_cell.length_b   1.000
_cell.length_c   1.000
_cell.angle_alpha   90.00
_cell.angle_beta   90.00
_cell.angle_gamma   90.00
#
_symmetry.space_group_name_H-M   'P 1'
#
loop_
_entity.id
_entity.type
_entity.pdbx_description
1 polymer ?
#
loop_
_entity_poly.entity_id
_entity_poly.type
_entity_poly.pdbx_seq_one_letter_code
_entity_poly.pdbx_strand_id
1 'polypeptide(L)'
;MRHAPRPSAESLATKAESRLLGGHRLRKGLFGFLAGLTLLLSGATDDPRAAGSQSAPSLPAASPEKAVLDKYCVTCHNQRTRTGGLSLDTLNLANVPEDAAVWEKVVRKVRGGMMPPVGMPRPDRATLDQLASHLETSIDAAALKVPTTGRRVLHRLNRSEYGNAVRDLFALEVDVTSLLPPDEEAYGFDNIADVLGVSPSLMERYLSAAWKISSQVVGSVKITPSLETFRVRGDLSQHDHVEGLPIGTRGGLVVRHNFPVDGEYVISPKLYRETVNIIRGLETPHDLEVTFDGERVLLARFGGAEDEIANYLNPTPAGDEIDKRFQIRIPVKAGPHSLGVAFLKKSSATTLELLQPFQRERIDPITPVGIPEVDKVTIEGPF
;
A
#
# COMPACT_ATOMS: atom_id res chain seq x y z
N MET A 1 -15.45 63.80 -7.37
CA MET A 1 -15.16 64.00 -5.93
C MET A 1 -14.06 63.00 -5.58
N ARG A 2 -12.81 63.43 -5.37
CA ARG A 2 -12.16 63.64 -4.04
C ARG A 2 -12.34 62.41 -3.13
N HIS A 3 -11.37 61.85 -2.42
CA HIS A 3 -9.93 62.03 -2.24
C HIS A 3 -9.53 60.83 -1.36
N ALA A 4 -8.55 60.02 -1.78
CA ALA A 4 -7.48 59.41 -0.96
C ALA A 4 -7.85 58.68 0.39
N PRO A 5 -6.89 58.22 1.22
CA PRO A 5 -6.47 56.82 1.27
C PRO A 5 -6.53 56.17 2.68
N ARG A 6 -6.08 54.90 2.75
CA ARG A 6 -5.87 54.05 3.95
C ARG A 6 -5.13 54.76 5.10
N PRO A 7 -5.21 54.18 6.32
CA PRO A 7 -4.03 54.02 7.15
C PRO A 7 -3.74 52.56 7.53
N SER A 8 -2.45 52.32 7.65
CA SER A 8 -1.73 51.17 8.18
C SER A 8 -1.60 51.21 9.71
N ALA A 9 -1.49 50.03 10.34
CA ALA A 9 -0.81 49.78 11.62
C ALA A 9 -0.52 48.26 11.62
N GLU A 10 0.68 47.74 11.41
CA GLU A 10 1.90 47.80 12.23
C GLU A 10 1.70 47.60 13.74
N SER A 11 2.35 46.53 14.21
CA SER A 11 2.95 46.34 15.53
C SER A 11 2.04 46.16 16.75
N LEU A 12 1.80 44.91 17.14
CA LEU A 12 1.87 44.50 18.54
C LEU A 12 2.53 43.11 18.65
N ALA A 13 3.85 43.13 18.86
CA ALA A 13 4.61 42.04 19.44
C ALA A 13 4.90 42.36 20.91
N THR A 14 4.34 41.58 21.83
CA THR A 14 4.72 41.51 23.25
C THR A 14 4.29 40.13 23.75
N LYS A 15 5.21 39.16 23.89
CA LYS A 15 6.09 38.91 25.04
C LYS A 15 5.34 38.41 26.29
N ALA A 16 5.40 37.09 26.53
CA ALA A 16 5.25 36.42 27.83
C ALA A 16 5.99 35.07 27.72
N GLU A 17 7.28 34.94 28.11
CA GLU A 17 7.76 34.55 29.46
C GLU A 17 6.91 33.40 30.04
N SER A 18 7.28 32.11 29.95
CA SER A 18 8.44 31.39 30.51
C SER A 18 8.62 31.57 32.01
N ARG A 19 8.26 30.53 32.79
CA ARG A 19 8.65 30.14 34.17
C ARG A 19 7.59 29.11 34.65
N LEU A 20 7.81 28.01 35.37
CA LEU A 20 8.95 27.34 36.01
C LEU A 20 8.50 25.89 36.33
N LEU A 21 9.45 24.96 36.23
CA LEU A 21 9.75 23.85 37.15
C LEU A 21 8.61 23.02 37.78
N GLY A 22 8.67 21.72 37.51
CA GLY A 22 8.10 20.67 38.37
C GLY A 22 8.75 19.34 38.05
N GLY A 23 9.89 19.05 38.71
CA GLY A 23 10.61 17.81 38.53
C GLY A 23 9.92 16.62 39.20
N HIS A 24 9.87 15.48 38.51
CA HIS A 24 9.70 14.18 39.13
C HIS A 24 10.81 13.24 38.69
N ARG A 25 11.60 12.84 39.69
CA ARG A 25 12.63 11.81 39.62
C ARG A 25 12.02 10.42 39.85
N LEU A 26 12.65 9.46 39.18
CA LEU A 26 12.92 8.07 39.57
C LEU A 26 11.76 7.06 39.65
N ARG A 27 11.86 6.05 38.78
CA ARG A 27 12.01 4.64 39.18
C ARG A 27 12.57 3.83 38.00
N LYS A 28 13.87 3.52 38.02
CA LYS A 28 14.47 2.47 37.20
C LYS A 28 14.82 1.30 38.11
N GLY A 29 14.28 0.13 37.76
CA GLY A 29 14.43 -1.12 38.48
C GLY A 29 15.86 -1.66 38.42
N LEU A 30 16.26 -2.20 39.56
CA LEU A 30 17.51 -2.88 39.87
C LEU A 30 17.43 -4.32 39.34
N PHE A 31 18.33 -4.72 38.44
CA PHE A 31 18.67 -6.12 38.21
C PHE A 31 20.16 -6.27 38.44
N GLY A 32 20.51 -6.84 39.60
CA GLY A 32 21.87 -7.27 39.91
C GLY A 32 22.12 -8.67 39.37
N PHE A 33 23.30 -8.88 38.81
CA PHE A 33 23.91 -10.20 38.76
C PHE A 33 25.42 -10.04 38.98
N LEU A 34 25.88 -10.54 40.13
CA LEU A 34 27.28 -10.78 40.48
C LEU A 34 27.75 -12.08 39.80
N ALA A 35 28.96 -12.05 39.24
CA ALA A 35 29.97 -13.13 39.18
C ALA A 35 30.98 -12.74 38.09
N GLY A 36 32.30 -12.84 38.23
CA GLY A 36 33.18 -13.31 39.28
C GLY A 36 34.60 -13.04 38.76
N LEU A 37 35.41 -12.40 39.58
CA LEU A 37 36.79 -12.06 39.31
C LEU A 37 37.67 -13.25 39.74
N THR A 38 38.36 -13.88 38.80
CA THR A 38 39.50 -14.78 39.10
C THR A 38 40.69 -14.37 38.27
N LEU A 39 41.60 -13.68 38.95
CA LEU A 39 42.94 -13.30 38.51
C LEU A 39 43.90 -14.43 38.88
N LEU A 40 44.57 -15.03 37.90
CA LEU A 40 45.70 -15.93 38.12
C LEU A 40 46.88 -15.42 37.29
N LEU A 41 47.88 -14.88 37.99
CA LEU A 41 49.22 -14.56 37.50
C LEU A 41 50.08 -15.84 37.50
N SER A 42 50.73 -16.12 36.37
CA SER A 42 51.99 -16.86 36.22
C SER A 42 52.39 -16.63 34.76
N GLY A 43 53.59 -16.24 34.37
CA GLY A 43 54.92 -16.32 34.96
C GLY A 43 55.81 -16.48 33.73
N ALA A 44 56.54 -15.44 33.36
CA ALA A 44 57.38 -15.45 32.17
C ALA A 44 58.60 -16.35 32.42
N THR A 45 58.84 -17.29 31.51
CA THR A 45 60.16 -17.90 31.31
C THR A 45 60.45 -17.88 29.82
N ASP A 46 61.43 -17.05 29.45
CA ASP A 46 62.14 -17.12 28.18
C ASP A 46 62.81 -18.48 28.04
N ASP A 47 62.66 -19.10 26.87
CA ASP A 47 63.61 -20.11 26.38
C ASP A 47 63.75 -19.99 24.84
N PRO A 48 64.97 -20.19 24.28
CA PRO A 48 65.33 -19.69 22.98
C PRO A 48 65.11 -20.70 21.84
N ARG A 49 64.78 -20.15 20.66
CA ARG A 49 65.29 -20.57 19.34
C ARG A 49 64.92 -21.99 18.86
N ALA A 50 63.86 -22.07 18.07
CA ALA A 50 63.77 -23.01 16.95
C ALA A 50 63.50 -22.20 15.67
N ALA A 51 64.53 -22.04 14.84
CA ALA A 51 64.41 -21.46 13.52
C ALA A 51 63.64 -22.46 12.63
N GLY A 52 62.34 -22.26 12.53
CA GLY A 52 61.52 -22.89 11.48
C GLY A 52 61.93 -22.31 10.14
N SER A 53 62.47 -23.16 9.28
CA SER A 53 62.71 -22.89 7.87
C SER A 53 61.45 -22.32 7.22
N GLN A 54 61.48 -21.04 6.88
CA GLN A 54 60.48 -20.41 6.03
C GLN A 54 60.58 -21.06 4.66
N SER A 55 59.60 -21.93 4.36
CA SER A 55 59.30 -22.36 3.01
C SER A 55 59.07 -21.10 2.17
N ALA A 56 59.86 -20.93 1.10
CA ALA A 56 59.62 -19.90 0.12
C ALA A 56 58.16 -19.98 -0.38
N PRO A 57 57.47 -18.85 -0.61
CA PRO A 57 56.13 -18.88 -1.18
C PRO A 57 56.21 -19.54 -2.56
N SER A 58 55.65 -20.74 -2.68
CA SER A 58 55.37 -21.35 -3.97
C SER A 58 54.45 -20.41 -4.73
N LEU A 59 54.85 -19.99 -5.93
CA LEU A 59 53.99 -19.30 -6.89
C LEU A 59 52.63 -20.02 -6.92
N PRO A 60 51.49 -19.30 -6.79
CA PRO A 60 50.18 -19.95 -6.83
C PRO A 60 50.08 -20.72 -8.15
N ALA A 61 49.84 -22.02 -8.04
CA ALA A 61 49.52 -22.84 -9.20
C ALA A 61 48.38 -22.15 -9.97
N ALA A 62 48.55 -22.01 -11.29
CA ALA A 62 47.51 -21.42 -12.13
C ALA A 62 46.17 -22.12 -11.87
N SER A 63 45.12 -21.35 -11.64
CA SER A 63 43.82 -21.92 -11.31
C SER A 63 43.33 -22.84 -12.44
N PRO A 64 42.54 -23.89 -12.15
CA PRO A 64 41.98 -24.78 -13.18
C PRO A 64 41.28 -24.02 -14.32
N GLU A 65 40.60 -22.92 -13.98
CA GLU A 65 39.91 -22.02 -14.91
C GLU A 65 40.90 -21.34 -15.87
N LYS A 66 42.06 -20.90 -15.36
CA LYS A 66 43.11 -20.30 -16.20
C LYS A 66 43.71 -21.32 -17.16
N ALA A 67 43.91 -22.57 -16.73
CA ALA A 67 44.41 -23.62 -17.62
C ALA A 67 43.43 -23.91 -18.78
N VAL A 68 42.11 -23.88 -18.51
CA VAL A 68 41.08 -24.02 -19.54
C VAL A 68 41.12 -22.83 -20.51
N LEU A 69 41.19 -21.60 -19.98
CA LEU A 69 41.25 -20.38 -20.79
C LEU A 69 42.48 -20.37 -21.72
N ASP A 70 43.66 -20.68 -21.18
CA ASP A 70 44.93 -20.64 -21.90
C ASP A 70 44.97 -21.71 -23.02
N LYS A 71 44.39 -22.89 -22.77
CA LYS A 71 44.37 -24.00 -23.73
C LYS A 71 43.33 -23.83 -24.85
N TYR A 72 42.13 -23.35 -24.52
CA TYR A 72 40.97 -23.40 -25.42
C TYR A 72 40.52 -22.04 -25.96
N CYS A 73 40.90 -20.93 -25.31
CA CYS A 73 40.41 -19.60 -25.67
C CYS A 73 41.53 -18.66 -26.16
N VAL A 74 42.67 -18.64 -25.46
CA VAL A 74 43.77 -17.71 -25.73
C VAL A 74 44.44 -17.95 -27.08
N THR A 75 44.36 -19.15 -27.65
CA THR A 75 44.90 -19.43 -28.99
C THR A 75 44.33 -18.52 -30.09
N CYS A 76 43.05 -18.13 -29.96
CA CYS A 76 42.35 -17.25 -30.90
C CYS A 76 42.07 -15.85 -30.34
N HIS A 77 41.86 -15.73 -29.03
CA HIS A 77 41.55 -14.49 -28.33
C HIS A 77 42.76 -13.97 -27.54
N ASN A 78 43.81 -13.60 -28.26
CA ASN A 78 45.02 -12.97 -27.73
C ASN A 78 45.32 -11.66 -28.45
N GLN A 79 46.33 -10.91 -27.98
CA GLN A 79 46.67 -9.60 -28.54
C GLN A 79 47.07 -9.66 -30.03
N ARG A 80 47.61 -10.79 -30.49
CA ARG A 80 48.07 -10.99 -31.87
C ARG A 80 46.95 -11.40 -32.82
N THR A 81 46.23 -12.47 -32.51
CA THR A 81 45.16 -13.02 -33.37
C THR A 81 43.87 -12.22 -33.26
N ARG A 82 43.54 -11.77 -32.04
CA ARG A 82 42.42 -10.86 -31.70
C ARG A 82 41.08 -11.22 -32.37
N THR A 83 40.76 -12.51 -32.43
CA THR A 83 39.54 -12.98 -33.09
C THR A 83 38.31 -12.35 -32.45
N GLY A 84 37.42 -11.75 -33.26
CA GLY A 84 36.24 -11.04 -32.77
C GLY A 84 36.55 -9.80 -31.93
N GLY A 85 37.76 -9.23 -32.07
CA GLY A 85 38.18 -8.02 -31.34
C GLY A 85 38.53 -8.27 -29.87
N LEU A 86 38.58 -9.53 -29.42
CA LEU A 86 38.73 -9.92 -28.01
C LEU A 86 40.16 -10.43 -27.70
N SER A 87 40.71 -9.97 -26.57
CA SER A 87 41.98 -10.40 -26.00
C SER A 87 41.73 -10.88 -24.57
N LEU A 88 41.97 -12.16 -24.30
CA LEU A 88 41.76 -12.78 -22.98
C LEU A 88 43.08 -13.04 -22.24
N ASP A 89 44.20 -13.01 -22.95
CA ASP A 89 45.57 -13.17 -22.44
C ASP A 89 46.00 -12.07 -21.47
N THR A 90 45.38 -10.90 -21.55
CA THR A 90 45.66 -9.76 -20.67
C THR A 90 44.75 -9.68 -19.45
N LEU A 91 43.66 -10.46 -19.42
CA LEU A 91 42.64 -10.32 -18.38
C LEU A 91 43.00 -11.14 -17.14
N ASN A 92 42.65 -10.62 -15.97
CA ASN A 92 43.00 -11.22 -14.70
C ASN A 92 41.84 -12.06 -14.13
N LEU A 93 41.95 -13.39 -14.21
CA LEU A 93 40.97 -14.29 -13.58
C LEU A 93 40.98 -14.23 -12.04
N ALA A 94 42.03 -13.70 -11.40
CA ALA A 94 42.01 -13.46 -9.96
C ALA A 94 41.22 -12.21 -9.57
N ASN A 95 40.87 -11.35 -10.53
CA ASN A 95 40.05 -10.15 -10.34
C ASN A 95 39.02 -10.00 -11.47
N VAL A 96 38.18 -11.01 -11.66
CA VAL A 96 37.09 -11.02 -12.66
C VAL A 96 36.24 -9.74 -12.65
N PRO A 97 35.89 -9.12 -11.49
CA PRO A 97 35.01 -7.94 -11.47
C PRO A 97 35.56 -6.72 -12.22
N GLU A 98 36.87 -6.58 -12.37
CA GLU A 98 37.50 -5.46 -13.07
C GLU A 98 37.10 -5.38 -14.54
N ASP A 99 36.93 -6.55 -15.17
CA ASP A 99 36.57 -6.71 -16.58
C ASP A 99 35.21 -7.37 -16.77
N ALA A 100 34.28 -7.19 -15.81
CA ALA A 100 33.00 -7.91 -15.77
C ALA A 100 32.23 -7.89 -17.10
N ALA A 101 32.17 -6.74 -17.78
CA ALA A 101 31.48 -6.59 -19.07
C ALA A 101 32.07 -7.47 -20.19
N VAL A 102 33.37 -7.77 -20.14
CA VAL A 102 34.02 -8.70 -21.07
C VAL A 102 33.72 -10.14 -20.69
N TRP A 103 33.84 -10.45 -19.39
CA TRP A 103 33.55 -11.79 -18.87
C TRP A 103 32.08 -12.21 -19.07
N GLU A 104 31.12 -11.31 -18.93
CA GLU A 104 29.70 -11.57 -19.25
C GLU A 104 29.48 -11.96 -20.72
N LYS A 105 30.26 -11.39 -21.65
CA LYS A 105 30.23 -11.80 -23.06
C LYS A 105 30.78 -13.21 -23.23
N VAL A 106 31.87 -13.54 -22.52
CA VAL A 106 32.46 -14.89 -22.51
C VAL A 106 31.46 -15.89 -21.94
N VAL A 107 30.88 -15.61 -20.78
CA VAL A 107 29.83 -16.43 -20.12
C VAL A 107 28.69 -16.73 -21.10
N ARG A 108 28.13 -15.71 -21.77
CA ARG A 108 27.06 -15.90 -22.76
C ARG A 108 27.46 -16.84 -23.90
N LYS A 109 28.70 -16.74 -24.39
CA LYS A 109 29.20 -17.60 -25.48
C LYS A 109 29.48 -19.02 -25.02
N VAL A 110 30.00 -19.21 -23.81
CA VAL A 110 30.30 -20.51 -23.21
C VAL A 110 29.01 -21.24 -22.83
N ARG A 111 28.10 -20.59 -22.09
CA ARG A 111 26.80 -21.15 -21.72
C ARG A 111 26.00 -21.56 -22.95
N GLY A 112 26.00 -20.71 -23.99
CA GLY A 112 25.37 -20.98 -25.28
C GLY A 112 26.08 -22.00 -26.17
N GLY A 113 27.20 -22.60 -25.75
CA GLY A 113 27.91 -23.64 -26.52
C GLY A 113 28.55 -23.15 -27.84
N MET A 114 28.65 -21.83 -28.02
CA MET A 114 29.21 -21.22 -29.23
C MET A 114 30.74 -21.20 -29.23
N MET A 115 31.37 -21.31 -28.05
CA MET A 115 32.82 -21.27 -27.89
C MET A 115 33.33 -22.46 -27.06
N PRO A 116 34.49 -23.07 -27.43
CA PRO A 116 35.25 -22.88 -28.68
C PRO A 116 34.41 -23.21 -29.94
N PRO A 117 34.72 -22.72 -31.16
CA PRO A 117 33.90 -22.98 -32.35
C PRO A 117 33.94 -24.46 -32.78
N VAL A 118 33.03 -24.86 -33.67
CA VAL A 118 33.00 -26.23 -34.23
C VAL A 118 34.30 -26.49 -34.99
N GLY A 119 34.87 -27.69 -34.83
CA GLY A 119 36.13 -28.10 -35.45
C GLY A 119 37.39 -27.81 -34.63
N MET A 120 37.27 -27.06 -33.53
CA MET A 120 38.37 -26.86 -32.57
C MET A 120 38.29 -27.85 -31.40
N PRO A 121 39.42 -28.15 -30.73
CA PRO A 121 39.40 -28.88 -29.47
C PRO A 121 38.45 -28.20 -28.47
N ARG A 122 37.53 -28.98 -27.90
CA ARG A 122 36.56 -28.51 -26.90
C ARG A 122 36.74 -29.30 -25.61
N PRO A 123 36.77 -28.64 -24.44
CA PRO A 123 36.67 -29.34 -23.17
C PRO A 123 35.26 -29.94 -23.00
N ASP A 124 35.10 -30.85 -22.05
CA ASP A 124 33.78 -31.38 -21.73
C ASP A 124 32.85 -30.28 -21.19
N ARG A 125 31.55 -30.57 -21.22
CA ARG A 125 30.52 -29.60 -20.84
C ARG A 125 30.64 -29.19 -19.37
N ALA A 126 31.00 -30.12 -18.47
CA ALA A 126 31.13 -29.84 -17.05
C ALA A 126 32.25 -28.83 -16.78
N THR A 127 33.38 -28.94 -17.48
CA THR A 127 34.50 -28.01 -17.41
C THR A 127 34.11 -26.60 -17.88
N LEU A 128 33.35 -26.50 -18.98
CA LEU A 128 32.83 -25.21 -19.46
C LEU A 128 31.82 -24.59 -18.50
N ASP A 129 30.94 -25.41 -17.92
CA ASP A 129 29.96 -24.95 -16.95
C ASP A 129 30.62 -24.53 -15.63
N GLN A 130 31.71 -25.18 -15.22
CA GLN A 130 32.52 -24.73 -14.06
C GLN A 130 33.16 -23.37 -14.31
N LEU A 131 33.79 -23.16 -15.47
CA LEU A 131 34.37 -21.86 -15.84
C LEU A 131 33.30 -20.77 -15.86
N ALA A 132 32.15 -21.02 -16.50
CA ALA A 132 31.06 -20.06 -16.54
C ALA A 132 30.53 -19.74 -15.14
N SER A 133 30.33 -20.77 -14.31
CA SER A 133 29.84 -20.59 -12.94
C SER A 133 30.82 -19.80 -12.07
N HIS A 134 32.13 -20.01 -12.24
CA HIS A 134 33.16 -19.24 -11.54
C HIS A 134 33.10 -17.75 -11.90
N LEU A 135 33.01 -17.44 -13.20
CA LEU A 135 32.90 -16.05 -13.68
C LEU A 135 31.61 -15.39 -13.19
N GLU A 136 30.47 -16.06 -13.33
CA GLU A 136 29.15 -15.59 -12.86
C GLU A 136 29.19 -15.30 -11.36
N THR A 137 29.60 -16.27 -10.54
CA THR A 137 29.64 -16.13 -9.09
C THR A 137 30.58 -15.00 -8.64
N SER A 138 31.72 -14.82 -9.33
CA SER A 138 32.65 -13.75 -9.00
C SER A 138 32.08 -12.37 -9.33
N ILE A 139 31.35 -12.23 -10.43
CA ILE A 139 30.71 -10.97 -10.84
C ILE A 139 29.55 -10.65 -9.88
N ASP A 140 28.70 -11.63 -9.60
CA ASP A 140 27.55 -11.48 -8.70
C ASP A 140 28.00 -11.11 -7.28
N ALA A 141 29.03 -11.78 -6.76
CA ALA A 141 29.59 -11.47 -5.44
C ALA A 141 30.18 -10.05 -5.36
N ALA A 142 30.66 -9.50 -6.47
CA ALA A 142 31.13 -8.11 -6.53
C ALA A 142 29.97 -7.12 -6.60
N ALA A 143 28.92 -7.42 -7.38
CA ALA A 143 27.72 -6.60 -7.48
C ALA A 143 27.00 -6.45 -6.13
N LEU A 144 26.99 -7.51 -5.31
CA LEU A 144 26.42 -7.46 -3.95
C LEU A 144 27.19 -6.54 -2.98
N LYS A 145 28.49 -6.29 -3.22
CA LYS A 145 29.32 -5.45 -2.36
C LYS A 145 29.14 -3.95 -2.63
N VAL A 146 28.74 -3.59 -3.84
CA VAL A 146 28.44 -2.21 -4.21
C VAL A 146 27.03 -2.20 -4.80
N PRO A 147 25.98 -2.05 -3.99
CA PRO A 147 24.63 -1.91 -4.50
C PRO A 147 24.54 -0.59 -5.31
N THR A 148 24.84 -0.67 -6.60
CA THR A 148 24.65 0.40 -7.58
C THR A 148 23.18 0.44 -8.01
N THR A 149 22.28 0.62 -7.04
CA THR A 149 20.99 1.22 -7.38
C THR A 149 21.31 2.65 -7.83
N GLY A 150 20.93 3.03 -9.05
CA GLY A 150 21.24 4.34 -9.61
C GLY A 150 20.90 5.52 -8.69
N ARG A 151 21.40 6.72 -9.00
CA ARG A 151 21.09 7.92 -8.21
C ARG A 151 19.59 8.21 -8.32
N ARG A 152 18.85 8.14 -7.21
CA ARG A 152 17.49 8.68 -7.16
C ARG A 152 17.58 10.20 -7.06
N VAL A 153 16.96 10.89 -8.00
CA VAL A 153 16.70 12.33 -7.89
C VAL A 153 15.56 12.50 -6.88
N LEU A 154 15.64 13.51 -6.01
CA LEU A 154 14.53 13.82 -5.10
C LEU A 154 13.34 14.30 -5.92
N HIS A 155 12.17 13.69 -5.70
CA HIS A 155 10.91 14.12 -6.27
C HIS A 155 9.94 14.56 -5.20
N ARG A 156 8.99 15.42 -5.58
CA ARG A 156 7.81 15.69 -4.76
C ARG A 156 6.92 14.45 -4.75
N LEU A 157 6.23 14.19 -3.64
CA LEU A 157 5.22 13.14 -3.60
C LEU A 157 4.18 13.38 -4.71
N ASN A 158 3.84 12.35 -5.45
CA ASN A 158 2.68 12.38 -6.34
C ASN A 158 1.37 12.27 -5.50
N ARG A 159 0.21 12.42 -6.12
CA ARG A 159 -1.10 12.36 -5.45
C ARG A 159 -1.28 11.06 -4.64
N SER A 160 -0.93 9.93 -5.23
CA SER A 160 -1.05 8.61 -4.60
C SER A 160 -0.12 8.49 -3.39
N GLU A 161 1.15 8.88 -3.55
CA GLU A 161 2.15 8.92 -2.49
C GLU A 161 1.78 9.90 -1.36
N TYR A 162 1.23 11.07 -1.70
CA TYR A 162 0.75 12.04 -0.72
C TYR A 162 -0.43 11.49 0.09
N GLY A 163 -1.41 10.87 -0.57
CA GLY A 163 -2.54 10.21 0.10
C GLY A 163 -2.09 9.09 1.03
N ASN A 164 -1.16 8.25 0.56
CA ASN A 164 -0.57 7.20 1.37
C ASN A 164 0.20 7.77 2.56
N ALA A 165 0.98 8.85 2.39
CA ALA A 165 1.68 9.50 3.50
C ALA A 165 0.72 10.08 4.54
N VAL A 166 -0.39 10.70 4.12
CA VAL A 166 -1.44 11.20 5.03
C VAL A 166 -2.10 10.05 5.79
N ARG A 167 -2.43 8.97 5.10
CA ARG A 167 -2.99 7.75 5.71
C ARG A 167 -2.00 7.15 6.71
N ASP A 168 -0.73 7.03 6.36
CA ASP A 168 0.26 6.35 7.21
C ASP A 168 0.64 7.20 8.43
N LEU A 169 0.62 8.54 8.32
CA LEU A 169 0.90 9.46 9.43
C LEU A 169 -0.29 9.66 10.38
N PHE A 170 -1.50 9.70 9.85
CA PHE A 170 -2.69 10.13 10.61
C PHE A 170 -3.83 9.10 10.63
N ALA A 171 -3.66 7.93 10.01
CA ALA A 171 -4.72 6.95 9.78
C ALA A 171 -5.95 7.53 9.05
N LEU A 172 -5.78 8.64 8.32
CA LEU A 172 -6.87 9.37 7.67
C LEU A 172 -6.88 9.09 6.16
N GLU A 173 -7.98 8.52 5.67
CA GLU A 173 -8.23 8.41 4.23
C GLU A 173 -8.82 9.73 3.71
N VAL A 174 -8.19 10.30 2.69
CA VAL A 174 -8.62 11.56 2.06
C VAL A 174 -8.74 11.40 0.55
N ASP A 175 -9.75 12.03 -0.05
CA ASP A 175 -9.86 12.09 -1.50
C ASP A 175 -8.87 13.11 -2.06
N VAL A 176 -7.64 12.64 -2.34
CA VAL A 176 -6.57 13.47 -2.87
C VAL A 176 -6.90 14.04 -4.26
N THR A 177 -7.76 13.36 -5.03
CA THR A 177 -8.14 13.82 -6.38
C THR A 177 -8.94 15.12 -6.34
N SER A 178 -9.69 15.35 -5.25
CA SER A 178 -10.38 16.60 -4.97
C SER A 178 -9.47 17.72 -4.44
N LEU A 179 -8.28 17.37 -3.92
CA LEU A 179 -7.39 18.30 -3.20
C LEU A 179 -6.25 18.84 -4.07
N LEU A 180 -5.61 17.96 -4.84
CA LEU A 180 -4.42 18.26 -5.63
C LEU A 180 -4.75 18.12 -7.12
N PRO A 181 -4.08 18.85 -8.03
CA PRO A 181 -4.20 18.67 -9.49
C PRO A 181 -3.49 17.39 -9.97
N PRO A 182 -3.79 16.87 -11.18
CA PRO A 182 -3.17 15.64 -11.69
C PRO A 182 -1.67 15.81 -11.86
N ASP A 183 -0.94 14.71 -11.63
CA ASP A 183 0.49 14.67 -11.83
C ASP A 183 0.85 14.41 -13.29
N GLU A 184 2.07 14.77 -13.66
CA GLU A 184 2.60 14.49 -14.99
C GLU A 184 3.03 13.03 -15.09
N GLU A 185 2.69 12.38 -16.20
CA GLU A 185 3.04 10.99 -16.46
C GLU A 185 4.16 10.89 -17.50
N ALA A 186 5.15 10.04 -17.26
CA ALA A 186 6.15 9.65 -18.23
C ALA A 186 6.29 8.13 -18.28
N TYR A 187 6.43 7.58 -19.49
CA TYR A 187 6.54 6.12 -19.72
C TYR A 187 5.41 5.29 -19.08
N GLY A 188 4.24 5.90 -18.84
CA GLY A 188 3.10 5.27 -18.17
C GLY A 188 3.17 5.26 -16.63
N PHE A 189 4.08 6.04 -16.04
CA PHE A 189 4.24 6.16 -14.60
C PHE A 189 4.12 7.62 -14.15
N ASP A 190 3.46 7.82 -13.00
CA ASP A 190 3.20 9.11 -12.36
C ASP A 190 4.18 9.43 -11.21
N ASN A 191 5.24 8.62 -11.06
CA ASN A 191 6.23 8.73 -9.98
C ASN A 191 7.66 8.97 -10.49
N ILE A 192 7.79 9.47 -11.73
CA ILE A 192 9.07 9.75 -12.35
C ILE A 192 9.56 11.14 -11.97
N ALA A 193 10.67 11.19 -11.23
CA ALA A 193 11.24 12.42 -10.69
C ALA A 193 11.47 13.52 -11.74
N ASP A 194 11.89 13.15 -12.94
CA ASP A 194 12.28 14.09 -14.00
C ASP A 194 11.09 14.87 -14.58
N VAL A 195 9.86 14.37 -14.44
CA VAL A 195 8.63 15.05 -14.91
C VAL A 195 7.80 15.65 -13.77
N LEU A 196 8.09 15.30 -12.51
CA LEU A 196 7.35 15.82 -11.35
C LEU A 196 7.84 17.22 -10.94
N GLY A 197 7.53 18.21 -11.77
CA GLY A 197 7.81 19.62 -11.48
C GLY A 197 6.90 20.22 -10.41
N VAL A 198 7.39 21.25 -9.69
CA VAL A 198 6.59 22.05 -8.74
C VAL A 198 6.21 23.38 -9.38
N SER A 199 4.91 23.67 -9.49
CA SER A 199 4.40 24.97 -9.90
C SER A 199 3.90 25.79 -8.70
N PRO A 200 3.82 27.13 -8.79
CA PRO A 200 3.25 27.96 -7.72
C PRO A 200 1.81 27.56 -7.36
N SER A 201 0.97 27.28 -8.36
CA SER A 201 -0.42 26.85 -8.14
C SER A 201 -0.51 25.51 -7.43
N LEU A 202 0.42 24.59 -7.72
CA LEU A 202 0.51 23.33 -7.02
C LEU A 202 0.90 23.53 -5.54
N MET A 203 1.83 24.43 -5.23
CA MET A 203 2.16 24.75 -3.83
C MET A 203 0.98 25.34 -3.07
N GLU A 204 0.21 26.24 -3.68
CA GLU A 204 -1.02 26.78 -3.08
C GLU A 204 -2.05 25.68 -2.79
N ARG A 205 -2.18 24.70 -3.70
CA ARG A 205 -3.03 23.52 -3.49
C ARG A 205 -2.52 22.63 -2.36
N TYR A 206 -1.21 22.39 -2.26
CA TYR A 206 -0.62 21.67 -1.13
C TYR A 206 -0.89 22.35 0.21
N LEU A 207 -0.73 23.67 0.30
CA LEU A 207 -1.02 24.41 1.53
C LEU A 207 -2.50 24.35 1.90
N SER A 208 -3.39 24.50 0.91
CA SER A 208 -4.84 24.40 1.11
C SER A 208 -5.25 22.99 1.58
N ALA A 209 -4.68 21.95 0.95
CA ALA A 209 -4.88 20.56 1.34
C ALA A 209 -4.37 20.29 2.75
N ALA A 210 -3.16 20.78 3.09
CA ALA A 210 -2.57 20.63 4.41
C ALA A 210 -3.40 21.32 5.51
N TRP A 211 -3.95 22.52 5.25
CA TRP A 211 -4.87 23.18 6.18
C TRP A 211 -6.15 22.38 6.38
N LYS A 212 -6.75 21.87 5.31
CA LYS A 212 -7.96 21.03 5.41
C LYS A 212 -7.67 19.75 6.21
N ILE A 213 -6.61 19.03 5.87
CA ILE A 213 -6.22 17.77 6.51
C ILE A 213 -5.87 18.01 7.99
N SER A 214 -5.05 19.00 8.31
CA SER A 214 -4.70 19.32 9.70
C SER A 214 -5.92 19.70 10.53
N SER A 215 -6.90 20.41 9.97
CA SER A 215 -8.15 20.69 10.68
C SER A 215 -8.99 19.43 10.98
N GLN A 216 -8.97 18.44 10.07
CA GLN A 216 -9.62 17.15 10.29
C GLN A 216 -8.90 16.30 11.33
N VAL A 217 -7.56 16.29 11.29
CA VAL A 217 -6.71 15.51 12.22
C VAL A 217 -6.79 16.05 13.65
N VAL A 218 -6.74 17.37 13.82
CA VAL A 218 -6.84 17.99 15.17
C VAL A 218 -8.28 17.89 15.69
N GLY A 219 -9.26 17.92 14.79
CA GLY A 219 -10.68 17.97 15.14
C GLY A 219 -11.08 19.31 15.76
N SER A 220 -12.38 19.58 15.80
CA SER A 220 -12.94 20.74 16.49
C SER A 220 -14.22 20.34 17.21
N VAL A 221 -14.26 20.55 18.52
CA VAL A 221 -15.46 20.33 19.34
C VAL A 221 -16.56 21.37 19.09
N LYS A 222 -16.29 22.41 18.29
CA LYS A 222 -17.28 23.41 17.86
C LYS A 222 -17.95 23.06 16.53
N ILE A 223 -17.86 21.80 16.11
CA ILE A 223 -18.51 21.33 14.89
C ILE A 223 -20.02 21.25 15.09
N THR A 224 -20.77 21.69 14.09
CA THR A 224 -22.23 21.53 14.04
C THR A 224 -22.58 20.19 13.40
N PRO A 225 -23.72 19.56 13.77
CA PRO A 225 -24.18 18.36 13.10
C PRO A 225 -24.19 18.56 11.58
N SER A 226 -23.59 17.62 10.87
CA SER A 226 -23.55 17.58 9.42
C SER A 226 -24.16 16.27 8.94
N LEU A 227 -24.67 16.28 7.71
CA LEU A 227 -25.30 15.13 7.08
C LEU A 227 -24.47 14.70 5.89
N GLU A 228 -23.96 13.47 5.93
CA GLU A 228 -23.24 12.85 4.81
C GLU A 228 -24.02 11.64 4.30
N THR A 229 -24.09 11.49 2.97
CA THR A 229 -24.89 10.43 2.33
C THR A 229 -24.05 9.62 1.38
N PHE A 230 -23.99 8.32 1.63
CA PHE A 230 -23.27 7.33 0.84
C PHE A 230 -24.28 6.53 0.03
N ARG A 231 -24.18 6.58 -1.30
CA ARG A 231 -25.10 5.88 -2.19
C ARG A 231 -24.47 4.59 -2.70
N VAL A 232 -25.27 3.53 -2.77
CA VAL A 232 -24.89 2.33 -3.50
C VAL A 232 -24.87 2.68 -4.99
N ARG A 233 -23.85 2.19 -5.70
CA ARG A 233 -23.76 2.36 -7.15
C ARG A 233 -24.97 1.70 -7.81
N GLY A 234 -25.65 2.43 -8.69
CA GLY A 234 -26.86 1.94 -9.34
C GLY A 234 -26.65 0.77 -10.30
N ASP A 235 -25.41 0.52 -10.74
CA ASP A 235 -25.03 -0.59 -11.60
C ASP A 235 -24.47 -1.81 -10.85
N LEU A 236 -24.44 -1.76 -9.51
CA LEU A 236 -23.96 -2.85 -8.66
C LEU A 236 -25.12 -3.75 -8.24
N SER A 237 -25.07 -5.04 -8.59
CA SER A 237 -26.01 -6.03 -8.06
C SER A 237 -25.81 -6.24 -6.57
N GLN A 238 -26.91 -6.39 -5.82
CA GLN A 238 -26.93 -6.61 -4.37
C GLN A 238 -27.29 -8.05 -3.99
N HIS A 239 -27.17 -8.99 -4.92
CA HIS A 239 -27.46 -10.41 -4.71
C HIS A 239 -26.35 -11.16 -3.97
N ASP A 240 -25.12 -10.67 -4.13
CA ASP A 240 -23.92 -11.32 -3.63
C ASP A 240 -23.34 -10.61 -2.41
N HIS A 241 -22.38 -11.28 -1.79
CA HIS A 241 -21.63 -10.75 -0.66
C HIS A 241 -20.74 -9.58 -1.09
N VAL A 242 -20.72 -8.53 -0.28
CA VAL A 242 -19.82 -7.39 -0.48
C VAL A 242 -18.64 -7.55 0.47
N GLU A 243 -17.43 -7.43 -0.08
CA GLU A 243 -16.20 -7.53 0.70
C GLU A 243 -16.19 -6.53 1.86
N GLY A 244 -15.84 -7.01 3.05
CA GLY A 244 -15.81 -6.22 4.30
C GLY A 244 -17.09 -6.30 5.13
N LEU A 245 -18.18 -6.88 4.62
CA LEU A 245 -19.37 -7.20 5.42
C LEU A 245 -19.24 -8.58 6.11
N PRO A 246 -20.08 -8.91 7.10
CA PRO A 246 -20.08 -10.23 7.71
C PRO A 246 -20.40 -11.36 6.72
N ILE A 247 -19.79 -12.53 6.91
CA ILE A 247 -20.11 -13.73 6.12
C ILE A 247 -21.58 -14.10 6.35
N GLY A 248 -22.28 -14.50 5.28
CA GLY A 248 -23.71 -14.80 5.34
C GLY A 248 -24.61 -13.59 5.10
N THR A 249 -24.04 -12.44 4.72
CA THR A 249 -24.77 -11.27 4.24
C THR A 249 -24.74 -11.17 2.70
N ARG A 250 -25.63 -10.34 2.15
CA ARG A 250 -25.61 -9.91 0.74
C ARG A 250 -25.96 -8.43 0.61
N GLY A 251 -25.52 -7.83 -0.47
CA GLY A 251 -25.93 -6.48 -0.86
C GLY A 251 -25.50 -5.40 0.12
N GLY A 252 -26.03 -4.20 -0.09
CA GLY A 252 -25.71 -3.03 0.72
C GLY A 252 -24.34 -2.41 0.39
N LEU A 253 -23.66 -1.92 1.41
CA LEU A 253 -22.36 -1.25 1.27
C LEU A 253 -21.57 -1.22 2.58
N VAL A 254 -20.25 -1.08 2.43
CA VAL A 254 -19.33 -0.69 3.51
C VAL A 254 -18.95 0.76 3.31
N VAL A 255 -19.13 1.58 4.33
CA VAL A 255 -18.73 2.98 4.40
C VAL A 255 -17.54 3.09 5.33
N ARG A 256 -16.41 3.59 4.84
CA ARG A 256 -15.29 4.04 5.67
C ARG A 256 -15.48 5.54 5.90
N HIS A 257 -15.67 5.93 7.15
CA HIS A 257 -15.93 7.32 7.51
C HIS A 257 -15.03 7.75 8.67
N ASN A 258 -14.49 8.95 8.57
CA ASN A 258 -13.71 9.56 9.65
C ASN A 258 -14.60 10.45 10.49
N PHE A 259 -14.93 9.98 11.70
CA PHE A 259 -15.75 10.69 12.66
C PHE A 259 -14.91 11.81 13.31
N PRO A 260 -15.27 13.08 13.14
CA PRO A 260 -14.40 14.21 13.51
C PRO A 260 -14.20 14.40 15.01
N VAL A 261 -15.14 13.96 15.85
CA VAL A 261 -15.11 14.10 17.31
C VAL A 261 -15.86 12.94 17.97
N ASP A 262 -15.59 12.72 19.26
CA ASP A 262 -16.43 11.88 20.10
C ASP A 262 -17.83 12.49 20.19
N GLY A 263 -18.88 11.71 19.92
CA GLY A 263 -20.25 12.20 19.99
C GLY A 263 -21.30 11.15 19.62
N GLU A 264 -22.56 11.56 19.66
CA GLU A 264 -23.66 10.73 19.20
C GLU A 264 -23.88 10.93 17.70
N TYR A 265 -23.99 9.83 16.96
CA TYR A 265 -24.24 9.85 15.52
C TYR A 265 -25.49 9.03 15.20
N VAL A 266 -26.25 9.52 14.22
CA VAL A 266 -27.45 8.85 13.73
C VAL A 266 -27.14 8.24 12.37
N ILE A 267 -27.28 6.93 12.29
CA ILE A 267 -27.13 6.16 11.06
C ILE A 267 -28.52 5.85 10.53
N SER A 268 -28.77 6.21 9.27
CA SER A 268 -30.07 6.05 8.62
C SER A 268 -29.91 5.38 7.26
N PRO A 269 -29.94 4.03 7.21
CA PRO A 269 -30.06 3.29 5.97
C PRO A 269 -31.41 3.53 5.32
N LYS A 270 -31.45 3.59 3.99
CA LYS A 270 -32.69 3.68 3.20
C LYS A 270 -32.73 2.61 2.13
N LEU A 271 -33.90 2.02 1.95
CA LEU A 271 -34.14 1.04 0.89
C LEU A 271 -34.30 1.74 -0.47
N TYR A 272 -33.96 1.01 -1.53
CA TYR A 272 -34.32 1.38 -2.88
C TYR A 272 -35.84 1.37 -3.04
N ARG A 273 -36.35 2.44 -3.66
CA ARG A 273 -37.75 2.62 -3.99
C ARG A 273 -37.85 2.91 -5.48
N GLU A 274 -38.86 2.35 -6.12
CA GLU A 274 -39.12 2.55 -7.54
C GLU A 274 -39.71 3.96 -7.82
N THR A 275 -40.00 4.27 -9.08
CA THR A 275 -40.47 5.62 -9.49
C THR A 275 -41.72 6.13 -8.79
N VAL A 276 -42.59 5.24 -8.29
CA VAL A 276 -43.79 5.57 -7.51
C VAL A 276 -43.63 5.36 -6.00
N ASN A 277 -42.37 5.29 -5.52
CA ASN A 277 -41.98 5.09 -4.11
C ASN A 277 -42.28 3.72 -3.51
N ILE A 278 -42.68 2.72 -4.30
CA ILE A 278 -42.87 1.35 -3.82
C ILE A 278 -41.49 0.72 -3.56
N ILE A 279 -41.31 0.17 -2.36
CA ILE A 279 -40.13 -0.64 -2.02
C ILE A 279 -40.24 -2.00 -2.71
N ARG A 280 -39.15 -2.40 -3.37
CA ARG A 280 -39.03 -3.72 -4.01
C ARG A 280 -38.83 -4.83 -2.99
N GLY A 281 -39.46 -5.99 -3.19
CA GLY A 281 -39.13 -7.22 -2.49
C GLY A 281 -39.67 -7.32 -1.05
N LEU A 282 -40.91 -6.87 -0.84
CA LEU A 282 -41.59 -6.94 0.46
C LEU A 282 -42.50 -8.17 0.63
N GLU A 283 -42.68 -8.99 -0.40
CA GLU A 283 -43.53 -10.19 -0.38
C GLU A 283 -43.15 -11.22 0.70
N THR A 284 -41.90 -11.20 1.18
CA THR A 284 -41.43 -12.05 2.28
C THR A 284 -40.69 -11.25 3.34
N PRO A 285 -40.62 -11.70 4.60
CA PRO A 285 -39.87 -10.98 5.62
C PRO A 285 -38.36 -11.09 5.42
N HIS A 286 -37.63 -9.98 5.49
CA HIS A 286 -36.17 -9.87 5.38
C HIS A 286 -35.58 -9.22 6.63
N ASP A 287 -34.30 -9.48 6.88
CA ASP A 287 -33.57 -8.86 7.99
C ASP A 287 -32.44 -7.99 7.43
N LEU A 288 -32.44 -6.70 7.80
CA LEU A 288 -31.38 -5.74 7.52
C LEU A 288 -30.46 -5.64 8.75
N GLU A 289 -29.17 -5.81 8.52
CA GLU A 289 -28.12 -5.70 9.52
C GLU A 289 -27.34 -4.40 9.33
N VAL A 290 -27.06 -3.69 10.42
CA VAL A 290 -26.09 -2.60 10.48
C VAL A 290 -24.95 -3.03 11.40
N THR A 291 -23.72 -2.94 10.91
CA THR A 291 -22.50 -3.24 11.67
C THR A 291 -21.63 -2.01 11.81
N PHE A 292 -21.04 -1.81 12.98
CA PHE A 292 -20.05 -0.76 13.26
C PHE A 292 -18.74 -1.45 13.67
N ASP A 293 -17.65 -1.18 12.96
CA ASP A 293 -16.35 -1.86 13.12
C ASP A 293 -16.42 -3.39 13.14
N GLY A 294 -17.30 -3.95 12.31
CA GLY A 294 -17.53 -5.38 12.18
C GLY A 294 -18.45 -5.97 13.25
N GLU A 295 -18.84 -5.22 14.27
CA GLU A 295 -19.81 -5.64 15.28
C GLU A 295 -21.23 -5.23 14.89
N ARG A 296 -22.20 -6.15 15.02
CA ARG A 296 -23.61 -5.86 14.76
C ARG A 296 -24.17 -4.89 15.80
N VAL A 297 -24.60 -3.72 15.35
CA VAL A 297 -25.27 -2.70 16.18
C VAL A 297 -26.79 -2.68 15.99
N LEU A 298 -27.29 -3.15 14.84
CA LEU A 298 -28.72 -3.27 14.56
C LEU A 298 -29.02 -4.52 13.73
N LEU A 299 -30.13 -5.17 14.06
CA LEU A 299 -30.78 -6.15 13.18
C LEU A 299 -32.28 -5.85 13.18
N ALA A 300 -32.81 -5.47 12.04
CA ALA A 300 -34.19 -5.04 11.89
C ALA A 300 -34.91 -5.90 10.85
N ARG A 301 -36.08 -6.42 11.23
CA ARG A 301 -36.95 -7.20 10.35
C ARG A 301 -37.96 -6.30 9.65
N PHE A 302 -38.17 -6.53 8.36
CA PHE A 302 -39.14 -5.82 7.52
C PHE A 302 -39.66 -6.74 6.41
N GLY A 303 -40.72 -6.34 5.70
CA GLY A 303 -41.38 -7.16 4.70
C GLY A 303 -42.35 -8.18 5.29
N GLY A 304 -42.98 -8.95 4.41
CA GLY A 304 -44.17 -9.76 4.70
C GLY A 304 -45.46 -9.01 4.38
N ALA A 305 -46.59 -9.72 4.48
CA ALA A 305 -47.89 -9.26 3.99
C ALA A 305 -48.32 -7.88 4.51
N GLU A 306 -48.05 -7.55 5.78
CA GLU A 306 -48.42 -6.24 6.35
C GLU A 306 -47.66 -5.09 5.70
N ASP A 307 -46.34 -5.21 5.63
CA ASP A 307 -45.47 -4.20 5.01
C ASP A 307 -45.72 -4.11 3.51
N GLU A 308 -45.95 -5.23 2.83
CA GLU A 308 -46.30 -5.28 1.41
C GLU A 308 -47.61 -4.54 1.14
N ILE A 309 -48.69 -4.86 1.86
CA ILE A 309 -50.00 -4.21 1.70
C ILE A 309 -49.88 -2.71 1.97
N ALA A 310 -49.18 -2.30 3.04
CA ALA A 310 -48.98 -0.90 3.37
C ALA A 310 -48.19 -0.16 2.28
N ASN A 311 -47.15 -0.79 1.74
CA ASN A 311 -46.30 -0.26 0.67
C ASN A 311 -47.06 -0.08 -0.66
N TYR A 312 -48.05 -0.93 -0.96
CA TYR A 312 -48.91 -0.74 -2.14
C TYR A 312 -50.00 0.31 -1.92
N LEU A 313 -50.61 0.36 -0.73
CA LEU A 313 -51.72 1.29 -0.45
C LEU A 313 -51.24 2.73 -0.22
N ASN A 314 -50.12 2.89 0.50
CA ASN A 314 -49.55 4.18 0.86
C ASN A 314 -48.01 4.13 0.78
N PRO A 315 -47.41 4.12 -0.44
CA PRO A 315 -45.98 3.86 -0.62
C PRO A 315 -45.06 4.80 0.15
N THR A 316 -45.33 6.11 0.11
CA THR A 316 -44.45 7.09 0.78
C THR A 316 -44.48 6.94 2.31
N PRO A 317 -45.64 7.00 3.00
CA PRO A 317 -45.69 6.80 4.45
C PRO A 317 -45.20 5.41 4.88
N ALA A 318 -45.56 4.35 4.15
CA ALA A 318 -45.14 3.00 4.48
C ALA A 318 -43.61 2.83 4.38
N GLY A 319 -43.02 3.36 3.31
CA GLY A 319 -41.57 3.33 3.14
C GLY A 319 -40.84 4.12 4.22
N ASP A 320 -41.38 5.27 4.62
CA ASP A 320 -40.79 6.08 5.69
C ASP A 320 -40.88 5.39 7.07
N GLU A 321 -41.99 4.68 7.35
CA GLU A 321 -42.12 3.86 8.56
C GLU A 321 -41.17 2.65 8.55
N ILE A 322 -40.94 2.03 7.39
CA ILE A 322 -39.96 0.94 7.25
C ILE A 322 -38.53 1.48 7.45
N ASP A 323 -38.16 2.58 6.80
CA ASP A 323 -36.83 3.19 6.92
C ASP A 323 -36.52 3.62 8.37
N LYS A 324 -37.52 4.11 9.13
CA LYS A 324 -37.36 4.44 10.56
C LYS A 324 -36.92 3.25 11.40
N ARG A 325 -37.28 2.02 11.03
CA ARG A 325 -36.85 0.79 11.74
C ARG A 325 -35.34 0.55 11.63
N PHE A 326 -34.69 1.15 10.64
CA PHE A 326 -33.26 1.02 10.39
C PHE A 326 -32.45 2.16 11.03
N GLN A 327 -33.13 3.20 11.51
CA GLN A 327 -32.47 4.34 12.12
C GLN A 327 -31.94 3.98 13.50
N ILE A 328 -30.64 4.16 13.71
CA ILE A 328 -30.00 3.92 15.00
C ILE A 328 -29.14 5.11 15.40
N ARG A 329 -29.18 5.48 16.68
CA ARG A 329 -28.29 6.45 17.30
C ARG A 329 -27.25 5.69 18.12
N ILE A 330 -25.97 5.92 17.85
CA ILE A 330 -24.86 5.28 18.55
C ILE A 330 -23.82 6.31 19.01
N PRO A 331 -23.19 6.10 20.19
CA PRO A 331 -21.99 6.81 20.57
C PRO A 331 -20.82 6.32 19.71
N VAL A 332 -20.07 7.25 19.11
CA VAL A 332 -18.90 6.96 18.28
C VAL A 332 -17.70 7.73 18.80
N LYS A 333 -16.53 7.09 18.78
CA LYS A 333 -15.25 7.74 19.07
C LYS A 333 -14.73 8.48 17.84
N ALA A 334 -13.96 9.53 18.05
CA ALA A 334 -13.30 10.24 16.97
C ALA A 334 -12.32 9.33 16.24
N GLY A 335 -12.22 9.49 14.94
CA GLY A 335 -11.27 8.79 14.09
C GLY A 335 -11.92 7.95 12.99
N PRO A 336 -11.11 7.16 12.27
CA PRO A 336 -11.56 6.31 11.19
C PRO A 336 -12.33 5.10 11.72
N HIS A 337 -13.56 4.93 11.25
CA HIS A 337 -14.41 3.78 11.57
C HIS A 337 -15.08 3.24 10.30
N SER A 338 -15.55 2.00 10.40
CA SER A 338 -16.24 1.31 9.32
C SER A 338 -17.69 1.03 9.68
N LEU A 339 -18.59 1.35 8.75
CA LEU A 339 -20.03 1.12 8.87
C LEU A 339 -20.47 0.18 7.74
N GLY A 340 -20.99 -0.98 8.10
CA GLY A 340 -21.56 -1.93 7.16
C GLY A 340 -23.09 -1.90 7.24
N VAL A 341 -23.75 -1.94 6.08
CA VAL A 341 -25.19 -2.17 5.98
C VAL A 341 -25.41 -3.28 4.97
N ALA A 342 -26.12 -4.33 5.37
CA ALA A 342 -26.30 -5.53 4.56
C ALA A 342 -27.62 -6.22 4.86
N PHE A 343 -28.06 -7.13 3.98
CA PHE A 343 -29.16 -8.04 4.28
C PHE A 343 -28.62 -9.42 4.68
N LEU A 344 -29.25 -10.06 5.67
CA LEU A 344 -28.94 -11.47 5.95
C LEU A 344 -29.34 -12.36 4.77
N LYS A 345 -28.41 -13.16 4.26
CA LYS A 345 -28.62 -14.06 3.12
C LYS A 345 -29.46 -15.25 3.58
N LYS A 346 -30.66 -15.38 3.01
CA LYS A 346 -31.60 -16.48 3.33
C LYS A 346 -31.16 -17.83 2.76
N SER A 347 -30.63 -17.84 1.54
CA SER A 347 -30.23 -19.05 0.84
C SER A 347 -29.11 -18.76 -0.14
N SER A 348 -28.22 -19.75 -0.33
CA SER A 348 -27.23 -19.77 -1.41
C SER A 348 -27.65 -20.70 -2.55
N ALA A 349 -28.89 -21.21 -2.54
CA ALA A 349 -29.43 -22.00 -3.63
C ALA A 349 -29.50 -21.15 -4.91
N THR A 350 -29.02 -21.71 -6.02
CA THR A 350 -29.13 -21.08 -7.34
C THR A 350 -30.60 -20.95 -7.71
N THR A 351 -30.96 -19.83 -8.33
CA THR A 351 -32.29 -19.65 -8.91
C THR A 351 -32.50 -20.69 -10.01
N LEU A 352 -33.68 -21.30 -10.07
CA LEU A 352 -34.03 -22.26 -11.12
C LEU A 352 -34.42 -21.57 -12.45
N GLU A 353 -34.12 -20.27 -12.57
CA GLU A 353 -34.37 -19.53 -13.80
C GLU A 353 -33.39 -19.97 -14.88
N LEU A 354 -33.93 -20.21 -16.08
CA LEU A 354 -33.13 -20.64 -17.23
C LEU A 354 -32.16 -19.55 -17.72
N LEU A 355 -32.45 -18.29 -17.38
CA LEU A 355 -31.69 -17.11 -17.78
C LEU A 355 -31.04 -16.50 -16.54
N GLN A 356 -29.77 -16.11 -16.66
CA GLN A 356 -29.10 -15.33 -15.64
C GLN A 356 -29.76 -13.94 -15.57
N PRO A 357 -30.16 -13.47 -14.38
CA PRO A 357 -30.66 -12.10 -14.22
C PRO A 357 -29.63 -11.07 -14.68
N PHE A 358 -30.10 -9.94 -15.19
CA PHE A 358 -29.21 -8.82 -15.51
C PHE A 358 -28.47 -8.38 -14.26
N GLN A 359 -27.15 -8.19 -14.34
CA GLN A 359 -26.37 -7.64 -13.22
C GLN A 359 -26.74 -6.18 -12.89
N ARG A 360 -27.40 -5.49 -13.82
CA ARG A 360 -27.93 -4.13 -13.66
C ARG A 360 -29.45 -4.19 -13.46
N GLU A 361 -29.86 -4.40 -12.23
CA GLU A 361 -31.27 -4.66 -11.92
C GLU A 361 -32.12 -3.40 -11.81
N ARG A 362 -31.49 -2.25 -11.54
CA ARG A 362 -32.16 -0.93 -11.51
C ARG A 362 -32.48 -0.38 -12.89
N ILE A 363 -32.34 -1.18 -13.96
CA ILE A 363 -32.70 -0.77 -15.32
C ILE A 363 -34.22 -0.70 -15.48
N ASP A 364 -34.97 -1.59 -14.82
CA ASP A 364 -36.43 -1.55 -14.81
C ASP A 364 -36.92 -0.79 -13.55
N PRO A 365 -37.47 0.42 -13.71
CA PRO A 365 -37.85 1.27 -12.60
C PRO A 365 -39.28 1.01 -12.07
N ILE A 366 -39.90 -0.12 -12.44
CA ILE A 366 -41.30 -0.47 -12.11
C ILE A 366 -41.44 -1.96 -11.68
N THR A 367 -40.38 -2.58 -11.16
CA THR A 367 -40.45 -3.97 -10.67
C THR A 367 -40.55 -3.99 -9.14
N PRO A 368 -41.76 -4.13 -8.56
CA PRO A 368 -41.96 -4.10 -7.11
C PRO A 368 -41.63 -5.43 -6.41
N VAL A 369 -41.38 -6.49 -7.18
CA VAL A 369 -41.06 -7.84 -6.68
C VAL A 369 -39.57 -8.15 -6.79
N GLY A 370 -39.08 -9.08 -5.97
CA GLY A 370 -37.73 -9.60 -6.02
C GLY A 370 -36.99 -9.43 -4.70
N ILE A 371 -35.69 -9.13 -4.78
CA ILE A 371 -34.85 -8.99 -3.58
C ILE A 371 -34.77 -7.50 -3.22
N PRO A 372 -34.99 -7.14 -1.94
CA PRO A 372 -34.85 -5.75 -1.50
C PRO A 372 -33.40 -5.30 -1.59
N GLU A 373 -33.21 -4.01 -1.87
CA GLU A 373 -31.90 -3.38 -2.08
C GLU A 373 -31.73 -2.16 -1.17
N VAL A 374 -30.50 -1.87 -0.76
CA VAL A 374 -30.16 -0.61 -0.10
C VAL A 374 -29.96 0.47 -1.17
N ASP A 375 -30.57 1.65 -1.01
CA ASP A 375 -30.29 2.80 -1.87
C ASP A 375 -29.05 3.55 -1.39
N LYS A 376 -29.07 3.91 -0.12
CA LYS A 376 -28.09 4.79 0.50
C LYS A 376 -28.08 4.67 2.00
N VAL A 377 -27.01 5.14 2.61
CA VAL A 377 -26.86 5.28 4.05
C VAL A 377 -26.49 6.72 4.36
N THR A 378 -27.19 7.31 5.30
CA THR A 378 -26.92 8.65 5.78
C THR A 378 -26.32 8.59 7.18
N ILE A 379 -25.23 9.33 7.40
CA ILE A 379 -24.62 9.54 8.70
C ILE A 379 -24.87 11.00 9.08
N GLU A 380 -25.49 11.23 10.24
CA GLU A 380 -25.79 12.56 10.76
C GLU A 380 -25.17 12.73 12.15
N GLY A 381 -24.48 13.85 12.37
CA GLY A 381 -23.84 14.17 13.64
C GLY A 381 -22.58 15.02 13.46
N PRO A 382 -21.80 15.23 14.52
CA PRO A 382 -22.04 14.79 15.91
C PRO A 382 -23.17 15.56 16.61
N PHE A 383 -23.87 14.92 17.54
CA PHE A 383 -24.88 15.51 18.45
C PHE A 383 -24.43 15.57 19.90
#